data_AF-A0A6C0C2S3-F1
#
_entry.id   AF-A0A6C0C2S3-F1
#
_cell.length_a   1.000
_cell.length_b   1.000
_cell.length_c   1.000
_cell.angle_alpha   90.00
_cell.angle_beta   90.00
_cell.angle_gamma   90.00
#
_symmetry.space_group_name_H-M   'P 1'
#
loop_
_entity.id
_entity.type
_entity.pdbx_description
1 polymer ?
#
loop_
_entity_poly.entity_id
_entity_poly.type
_entity_poly.pdbx_seq_one_letter_code
_entity_poly.pdbx_strand_id
1 'polypeptide(L)' 'MYIRNWRGKMVEINENIYNNEYEFYTKLWKIKYNVKMKTKINLKENIISYINGEKDFI' A
#
# COMPACT_ATOMS: atom_id res chain seq x y z
N MET A 1 -2.86 18.51 -1.25
CA MET A 1 -4.31 18.30 -1.53
C MET A 1 -5.05 18.08 -0.22
N TYR A 2 -6.25 18.62 -0.07
CA TYR A 2 -7.11 18.37 1.08
C TYR A 2 -8.23 17.38 0.73
N ILE A 3 -8.42 16.36 1.56
CA ILE A 3 -9.44 15.31 1.36
C ILE A 3 -10.20 15.04 2.65
N ARG A 4 -11.41 14.48 2.52
CA ARG A 4 -12.12 13.91 3.67
C ARG A 4 -11.66 12.47 3.91
N ASN A 5 -11.34 12.16 5.15
CA ASN A 5 -11.15 10.77 5.55
C ASN A 5 -12.50 10.06 5.78
N TRP A 6 -12.45 8.75 6.01
CA TRP A 6 -13.62 7.91 6.28
C TRP A 6 -14.44 8.31 7.52
N ARG A 7 -13.89 9.15 8.41
CA ARG A 7 -14.58 9.74 9.58
C ARG A 7 -15.15 11.13 9.29
N GLY A 8 -15.10 11.60 8.05
CA GLY A 8 -15.56 12.93 7.64
C GLY A 8 -14.63 14.09 7.99
N LYS A 9 -13.47 13.83 8.61
CA LYS A 9 -12.48 14.88 8.95
C LYS A 9 -11.68 15.27 7.72
N MET A 10 -11.41 16.57 7.58
CA MET A 10 -10.48 17.08 6.58
C MET A 10 -9.05 16.71 6.98
N VAL A 11 -8.30 16.15 6.05
CA VAL A 11 -6.88 15.82 6.20
C VAL A 11 -6.12 16.28 4.98
N GLU A 12 -4.89 16.73 5.20
CA GLU A 12 -3.98 17.09 4.12
C GLU A 12 -3.21 15.85 3.66
N ILE A 13 -3.08 15.71 2.34
CA ILE A 13 -2.19 14.76 1.69
C ILE A 13 -1.28 15.50 0.71
N ASN A 14 0.02 15.32 0.88
CA ASN A 14 1.02 15.80 -0.06
C ASN A 14 1.30 14.69 -1.08
N GLU A 15 1.23 14.96 -2.37
CA GLU A 15 1.53 13.96 -3.41
C GLU A 15 3.04 13.76 -3.59
N ASN A 16 3.83 14.81 -3.33
CA ASN A 16 5.27 14.83 -3.58
C ASN A 16 6.08 13.94 -2.61
N ILE A 17 5.45 13.39 -1.57
CA ILE A 17 6.12 12.49 -0.61
C ILE A 17 6.10 11.02 -1.03
N TYR A 18 5.40 10.66 -2.11
CA TYR A 18 5.27 9.28 -2.57
C TYR A 18 6.18 9.02 -3.77
N ASN A 19 6.75 7.82 -3.84
CA ASN A 19 7.73 7.48 -4.88
C ASN A 19 7.07 7.14 -6.23
N ASN A 20 5.79 6.80 -6.22
CA ASN A 20 5.02 6.46 -7.41
C ASN A 20 3.51 6.63 -7.16
N GLU A 21 2.75 6.65 -8.24
CA GLU A 21 1.29 6.79 -8.22
C GLU A 21 0.62 5.66 -7.43
N TYR A 22 1.11 4.42 -7.55
CA TYR A 22 0.53 3.26 -6.85
C TYR A 22 0.56 3.44 -5.34
N GLU A 23 1.68 3.91 -4.79
CA GLU A 23 1.86 4.18 -3.37
C GLU A 23 0.92 5.30 -2.91
N PHE A 24 0.85 6.39 -3.68
CA PHE A 24 -0.07 7.51 -3.44
C PHE A 24 -1.53 7.04 -3.40
N TYR A 25 -2.00 6.33 -4.42
CA TYR A 25 -3.39 5.88 -4.51
C TYR A 25 -3.74 4.83 -3.46
N THR A 26 -2.80 3.94 -3.11
CA THR A 26 -2.96 2.98 -2.00
C THR A 26 -3.22 3.71 -0.69
N LYS A 27 -2.42 4.75 -0.40
CA LYS A 27 -2.58 5.55 0.81
C LYS A 27 -3.87 6.38 0.77
N LEU A 28 -4.19 6.97 -0.37
CA LEU A 28 -5.41 7.74 -0.60
C LEU A 28 -6.66 6.91 -0.30
N TRP A 29 -6.74 5.69 -0.82
CA TRP A 29 -7.87 4.80 -0.60
C TRP A 29 -7.99 4.37 0.86
N LYS A 30 -6.86 4.11 1.52
CA LYS A 30 -6.86 3.84 2.97
C LYS A 30 -7.41 5.01 3.76
N ILE A 31 -7.09 6.25 3.40
CA ILE A 31 -7.60 7.43 4.08
C ILE A 31 -9.10 7.63 3.82
N LYS A 32 -9.53 7.50 2.56
CA LYS A 32 -10.91 7.79 2.12
C LYS A 32 -11.90 6.71 2.52
N TYR A 33 -11.52 5.44 2.42
CA TYR A 33 -12.42 4.29 2.58
C TYR A 33 -12.05 3.38 3.75
N ASN A 34 -10.94 3.64 4.45
CA ASN A 34 -10.40 2.74 5.47
C ASN A 34 -10.07 1.32 4.97
N VAL A 35 -9.87 1.16 3.65
CA VAL A 35 -9.54 -0.12 3.03
C VAL A 35 -8.02 -0.26 2.94
N LYS A 36 -7.50 -1.39 3.44
CA LYS A 36 -6.09 -1.76 3.25
C LYS A 36 -5.99 -2.57 1.97
N MET A 37 -5.47 -1.97 0.89
CA MET A 37 -5.11 -2.76 -0.28
C MET A 37 -4.01 -3.75 0.12
N LYS A 38 -4.17 -5.02 -0.29
CA LYS A 38 -3.07 -5.98 -0.20
C LYS A 38 -2.01 -5.49 -1.19
N THR A 39 -0.85 -5.09 -0.68
CA THR A 39 0.33 -4.89 -1.52
C THR A 39 0.57 -6.18 -2.29
N LYS A 40 0.86 -6.07 -3.59
CA LYS A 40 1.26 -7.22 -4.39
C LYS A 40 2.33 -7.98 -3.60
N ILE A 41 2.11 -9.28 -3.46
CA ILE A 41 3.02 -10.22 -2.82
C ILE A 41 4.44 -9.86 -3.25
N ASN A 42 5.29 -9.57 -2.26
CA ASN A 42 6.66 -9.13 -2.50
C ASN A 42 7.39 -10.30 -3.15
N LEU A 43 7.43 -10.30 -4.49
CA LEU A 43 7.97 -11.38 -5.29
C LEU A 43 9.42 -11.68 -4.89
N LYS A 44 10.13 -10.64 -4.43
CA LYS A 44 11.46 -10.74 -3.83
C LYS A 44 11.47 -11.50 -2.50
N GLU A 45 10.55 -11.21 -1.57
CA GLU A 45 10.44 -12.00 -0.32
C GLU A 45 10.04 -13.44 -0.61
N ASN A 46 9.16 -13.67 -1.58
CA ASN A 46 8.81 -15.03 -2.00
C ASN A 46 10.03 -15.77 -2.58
N ILE A 47 10.80 -15.13 -3.47
CA ILE A 47 12.05 -15.69 -4.00
C ILE A 47 13.05 -15.97 -2.87
N ILE A 48 13.22 -15.04 -1.93
CA ILE A 48 14.12 -15.20 -0.78
C ILE A 48 13.65 -16.38 0.09
N SER A 49 12.36 -16.47 0.41
CA SER A 49 11.80 -17.57 1.21
C SER A 49 11.93 -18.92 0.50
N TYR A 50 11.85 -18.94 -0.83
CA TYR A 50 12.10 -20.14 -1.63
C TYR A 50 13.57 -20.55 -1.61
N ILE A 51 14.50 -19.61 -1.82
CA ILE A 51 15.94 -19.86 -1.73
C ILE A 51 16.34 -20.35 -0.33
N ASN A 52 15.71 -19.79 0.71
CA ASN A 52 15.94 -20.19 2.10
C ASN A 52 15.27 -21.52 2.48
N GLY A 53 14.50 -22.15 1.58
CA GLY A 53 13.80 -23.41 1.85
C GLY A 53 12.61 -23.30 2.80
N GLU A 54 12.08 -22.10 3.02
CA GLU A 54 10.95 -21.84 3.93
C GLU A 54 9.59 -22.07 3.24
N LYS A 55 9.55 -22.14 1.91
CA LYS A 55 8.34 -22.39 1.11
C LYS A 55 8.66 -23.18 -0.17
N ASP A 56 7.89 -24.23 -0.41
CA ASP A 56 7.86 -24.94 -1.69
C ASP A 56 6.88 -24.22 -2.66
N PHE A 57 7.31 -24.01 -3.90
CA PHE A 57 6.38 -23.63 -4.98
C PHE A 57 5.57 -24.89 -5.37
N ILE A 58 4.30 -24.94 -4.97
CA ILE A 58 3.29 -25.85 -5.55
C ILE A 58 2.39 -25.02 -6.47
#